data_AF-A0A535JUL6-F1
#
_entry.id   AF-A0A535JUL6-F1
#
_cell.length_a   1.000
_cell.length_b   1.000
_cell.length_c   1.000
_cell.angle_alpha   90.00
_cell.angle_beta   90.00
_cell.angle_gamma   90.00
#
_symmetry.space_group_name_H-M   'P 1'
#
loop_
_entity.id
_entity.type
_entity.pdbx_description
1 polymer ?
#
loop_
_entity_poly.entity_id
_entity_poly.type
_entity_poly.pdbx_seq_one_letter_code
_entity_poly.pdbx_strand_id
1 'polypeptide(L)'
;MGVAEELEKLAELHRSGALNEREYDEAKQAVLRAASTTTSAEGEAGIVDGLFGPRQGTIGEAANRYVSFQIVMSAVTAVIFLLVFVFVFLPRFF
;
A
#
# COMPACT_ATOMS: atom_id res chain seq x y z
N MET A 1 18.66 15.02 -9.47
CA MET A 1 18.95 14.01 -8.43
C MET A 1 18.35 12.71 -8.91
N GLY A 2 19.11 11.62 -8.86
CA GLY A 2 18.69 10.35 -9.44
C GLY A 2 17.82 9.54 -8.46
N VAL A 3 16.84 8.81 -8.98
CA VAL A 3 16.00 7.88 -8.21
C VAL A 3 16.86 6.86 -7.44
N ALA A 4 17.97 6.42 -8.03
CA ALA A 4 18.93 5.52 -7.39
C ALA A 4 19.60 6.15 -6.15
N GLU A 5 19.91 7.44 -6.22
CA GLU A 5 20.60 8.20 -5.17
C GLU A 5 19.66 8.43 -3.96
N GLU A 6 18.37 8.68 -4.21
CA GLU A 6 17.35 8.78 -3.16
C GLU A 6 17.07 7.44 -2.47
N LEU A 7 17.05 6.33 -3.23
CA LEU A 7 16.87 4.98 -2.68
C LEU A 7 18.06 4.54 -1.83
N GLU A 8 19.28 4.88 -2.24
CA GLU A 8 20.50 4.59 -1.49
C GLU A 8 20.51 5.32 -0.14
N LYS A 9 20.16 6.60 -0.13
CA LYS A 9 20.02 7.39 1.11
C LYS A 9 18.96 6.80 2.04
N LEU A 10 17.82 6.38 1.49
CA LEU A 10 16.76 5.71 2.27
C LEU A 10 17.24 4.42 2.94
N ALA A 11 18.01 3.61 2.21
CA ALA A 11 18.57 2.36 2.71
C ALA A 11 19.61 2.60 3.82
N GLU A 12 20.37 3.69 3.71
CA GLU A 12 21.34 4.10 4.74
C GLU A 12 20.63 4.57 6.02
N LEU A 13 19.57 5.38 5.90
CA LEU A 13 18.78 5.77 7.07
C LEU A 13 18.09 4.57 7.75
N HIS A 14 17.58 3.61 6.97
CA HIS A 14 17.03 2.37 7.51
C HIS A 14 18.09 1.54 8.26
N ARG A 15 19.28 1.37 7.66
CA ARG A 15 20.40 0.64 8.30
C ARG A 15 20.92 1.34 9.55
N SER A 16 20.85 2.66 9.61
CA SER A 16 21.19 3.45 10.81
C SER A 16 20.15 3.34 11.94
N GLY A 17 19.00 2.70 11.67
CA GLY A 17 17.89 2.58 12.62
C GLY A 17 17.08 3.86 12.80
N ALA A 18 17.33 4.89 11.98
CA ALA A 18 16.59 6.15 11.99
C ALA A 18 15.18 6.01 11.39
N LEU A 19 14.97 4.98 10.55
CA LEU A 19 13.66 4.56 10.07
C LEU A 19 13.37 3.12 10.47
N ASN A 20 12.12 2.85 10.82
CA ASN A 20 11.61 1.49 10.99
C ASN A 20 11.26 0.87 9.62
N GLU A 21 11.21 -0.46 9.54
CA GLU A 21 10.96 -1.22 8.29
C GLU A 21 9.70 -0.73 7.54
N ARG A 22 8.64 -0.39 8.29
CA ARG A 22 7.40 0.16 7.71
C ARG A 22 7.61 1.51 7.04
N GLU A 23 8.35 2.40 7.67
CA GLU A 23 8.59 3.75 7.15
C GLU A 23 9.53 3.70 5.94
N TYR A 24 10.49 2.78 5.95
CA TYR A 24 11.36 2.50 4.83
C TYR A 24 10.58 1.99 3.61
N ASP A 25 9.67 1.02 3.80
CA ASP A 25 8.85 0.48 2.72
C ASP A 25 7.91 1.53 2.11
N GLU A 26 7.29 2.37 2.94
CA GLU A 26 6.43 3.46 2.48
C GLU A 26 7.21 4.50 1.69
N ALA A 27 8.37 4.92 2.19
CA ALA A 27 9.20 5.91 1.53
C ALA A 27 9.80 5.37 0.23
N LYS A 28 10.20 4.10 0.18
CA LYS A 28 10.69 3.42 -1.02
C LYS A 28 9.63 3.40 -2.13
N GLN A 29 8.38 3.09 -1.78
CA GLN A 29 7.27 3.14 -2.74
C GLN A 29 6.99 4.56 -3.25
N ALA A 30 7.11 5.58 -2.39
CA ALA A 30 6.92 6.97 -2.78
C ALA A 30 7.95 7.43 -3.83
N VAL A 31 9.23 7.09 -3.62
CA VAL A 31 10.33 7.41 -4.56
C VAL A 31 10.13 6.73 -5.91
N LEU A 32 9.73 5.46 -5.92
CA LEU A 32 9.45 4.72 -7.16
C LEU A 32 8.24 5.28 -7.93
N ARG A 33 7.19 5.75 -7.24
CA ARG A 33 6.05 6.42 -7.91
C ARG A 33 6.42 7.77 -8.49
N ALA A 34 7.20 8.57 -7.75
CA ALA A 34 7.68 9.86 -8.23
C ALA A 34 8.51 9.68 -9.52
N ALA A 35 9.42 8.70 -9.54
CA ALA A 35 10.20 8.32 -10.72
C ALA A 35 9.35 8.00 -11.95
N SER A 36 8.28 7.21 -11.78
CA SER A 36 7.37 6.84 -12.86
C SER A 36 6.54 8.01 -13.39
N THR A 37 6.26 9.00 -12.54
CA THR A 37 5.48 10.19 -12.90
C THR A 37 6.34 11.20 -13.66
N THR A 38 7.58 11.42 -13.23
CA THR A 38 8.52 12.33 -13.90
C THR A 38 8.91 11.82 -15.29
N THR A 39 9.08 10.50 -15.46
CA THR A 39 9.36 9.88 -16.77
C THR A 39 8.21 10.07 -17.78
N SER A 40 6.99 10.30 -17.29
CA SER A 40 5.79 10.45 -18.13
C SER A 40 5.55 11.89 -18.62
N ALA A 41 6.28 12.88 -18.09
CA ALA A 41 6.02 14.30 -18.34
C ALA A 41 6.84 14.92 -19.49
N GLU A 42 7.78 14.17 -20.09
CA GLU A 42 8.73 14.69 -21.09
C GLU A 42 8.39 14.34 -22.56
N GLY A 43 7.15 13.90 -22.84
CA GLY A 43 6.70 13.53 -24.19
C GLY A 43 5.47 14.29 -24.65
N GLU A 44 5.65 15.48 -25.22
CA GLU A 44 4.60 16.27 -25.86
C GLU A 44 4.35 15.83 -27.32
N ALA A 45 3.07 15.84 -27.71
CA ALA A 45 2.52 15.89 -29.07
C ALA A 45 2.59 14.65 -29.98
N GLY A 46 1.41 14.09 -30.28
CA GLY A 46 1.10 13.56 -31.61
C GLY A 46 0.67 12.10 -31.69
N ILE A 47 -0.64 11.90 -31.85
CA ILE A 47 -1.23 10.81 -32.65
C ILE A 47 -0.81 9.38 -32.23
N VAL A 48 -1.16 8.95 -31.03
CA VAL A 48 -1.36 7.52 -30.70
C VAL A 48 -2.40 7.40 -29.57
N ASP A 49 -3.60 7.87 -29.86
CA ASP A 49 -4.82 7.72 -29.05
C ASP A 49 -5.33 6.27 -29.02
N GLY A 50 -4.46 5.29 -28.71
CA GLY A 50 -4.90 3.88 -28.68
C GLY A 50 -3.90 2.78 -28.32
N LEU A 51 -2.59 3.05 -28.18
CA LEU A 51 -1.64 1.95 -27.89
C LEU A 51 -0.77 2.13 -26.64
N PHE A 52 -0.56 3.35 -26.12
CA PHE A 52 0.25 3.58 -24.92
C PHE A 52 -0.24 4.81 -24.16
N GLY A 53 -1.15 4.62 -23.21
CA GLY A 53 -1.43 5.61 -22.17
C GLY A 53 -1.17 4.99 -20.81
N PRO A 54 -0.28 5.51 -19.95
CA PRO A 54 -0.11 5.00 -18.60
C PRO A 54 -1.18 5.62 -17.70
N ARG A 55 -2.46 5.39 -18.03
CA ARG A 55 -3.53 5.63 -17.07
C ARG A 55 -3.70 4.39 -16.22
N GLN A 56 -3.36 4.62 -14.95
CA GLN A 56 -4.03 4.12 -13.77
C GLN A 56 -3.49 2.80 -13.22
N GLY A 57 -3.06 2.92 -11.96
CA GLY A 57 -2.76 1.81 -11.07
C GLY A 57 -3.77 0.70 -11.28
N THR A 58 -3.20 -0.47 -11.57
CA THR A 58 -3.90 -1.64 -12.04
C THR A 58 -5.11 -1.94 -11.16
N ILE A 59 -6.26 -2.16 -11.79
CA ILE A 59 -7.50 -2.59 -11.13
C ILE A 59 -7.26 -3.79 -10.19
N GLY A 60 -6.23 -4.60 -10.44
CA GLY A 60 -5.78 -5.69 -9.59
C GLY A 60 -5.10 -5.28 -8.28
N GLU A 61 -4.34 -4.17 -8.24
CA GLU A 61 -3.62 -3.73 -7.04
C GLU A 61 -4.57 -3.04 -6.03
N ALA A 62 -5.57 -2.31 -6.52
CA ALA A 62 -6.64 -1.77 -5.67
C ALA A 62 -7.55 -2.88 -5.12
N ALA A 63 -7.89 -3.89 -5.94
CA ALA A 63 -8.70 -5.03 -5.50
C ALA A 63 -8.02 -5.83 -4.36
N ASN A 64 -6.70 -6.05 -4.44
CA ASN A 64 -5.95 -6.77 -3.42
C ASN A 64 -5.96 -6.05 -2.06
N ARG A 65 -5.92 -4.70 -2.07
CA ARG A 65 -5.97 -3.90 -0.84
C ARG A 65 -7.36 -3.90 -0.20
N TYR A 66 -8.42 -3.81 -1.00
CA TYR A 66 -9.79 -3.87 -0.49
C TYR A 66 -10.14 -5.22 0.13
N VAL A 67 -9.74 -6.32 -0.50
CA VAL A 67 -9.97 -7.68 0.02
C VAL A 67 -9.19 -7.91 1.32
N SER A 68 -7.94 -7.45 1.39
CA SER A 68 -7.13 -7.56 2.62
C SER A 68 -7.75 -6.79 3.80
N PHE A 69 -8.25 -5.56 3.59
CA PHE A 69 -8.96 -4.82 4.64
C PHE A 69 -10.27 -5.50 5.06
N GLN A 70 -11.02 -6.06 4.11
CA GLN A 70 -12.29 -6.72 4.40
C GLN A 70 -12.10 -8.02 5.20
N ILE A 71 -11.08 -8.82 4.87
CA ILE A 71 -10.74 -10.04 5.63
C ILE A 71 -10.34 -9.68 7.06
N VAL A 72 -9.53 -8.65 7.25
CA VAL A 72 -9.12 -8.19 8.60
C VAL A 72 -10.31 -7.67 9.40
N MET A 73 -11.17 -6.83 8.80
CA MET A 73 -12.36 -6.32 9.50
C MET A 73 -13.36 -7.44 9.84
N SER A 74 -13.54 -8.42 8.94
CA SER A 74 -14.37 -9.59 9.19
C SER A 74 -13.83 -10.44 10.34
N ALA A 75 -12.52 -10.70 10.37
CA ALA A 75 -11.87 -11.44 11.44
C ALA A 75 -11.99 -10.71 12.79
N VAL A 76 -11.73 -9.40 12.84
CA VAL A 76 -11.89 -8.58 14.05
C VAL A 76 -13.33 -8.62 14.55
N THR A 77 -14.30 -8.46 13.65
CA THR A 77 -15.73 -8.51 14.01
C THR A 77 -16.12 -9.89 14.56
N ALA A 78 -15.65 -10.97 13.94
CA ALA A 78 -15.92 -12.33 14.40
C ALA A 78 -15.34 -12.59 15.79
N VAL A 79 -14.12 -12.13 16.07
CA VAL A 79 -13.49 -12.27 17.40
C VAL A 79 -14.27 -11.49 18.45
N ILE A 80 -14.62 -10.23 18.18
CA ILE A 80 -15.41 -9.42 19.12
C ILE A 80 -16.78 -10.07 19.37
N PHE A 81 -17.46 -10.53 18.31
CA PHE A 81 -18.73 -11.22 18.42
C PHE A 81 -18.62 -12.48 19.29
N LEU A 82 -17.59 -13.30 19.08
CA LEU A 82 -17.35 -14.50 19.87
C LEU A 82 -17.14 -14.17 21.35
N LEU A 83 -16.35 -13.14 21.65
CA LEU A 83 -16.13 -12.68 23.03
C LEU A 83 -17.46 -12.24 23.66
N VAL A 84 -18.23 -11.39 23.00
CA VAL A 84 -19.54 -10.95 23.52
C VAL A 84 -20.47 -12.15 23.74
N PHE A 85 -20.52 -13.09 22.80
CA PHE A 85 -21.35 -14.28 22.91
C PHE A 85 -20.96 -15.15 24.13
N VAL A 86 -19.66 -15.44 24.30
CA VAL A 86 -19.17 -16.27 25.40
C VAL A 86 -19.34 -15.57 26.76
N PHE A 87 -19.06 -14.27 26.85
CA PHE A 87 -19.06 -13.56 28.13
C PHE A 87 -20.41 -13.00 28.55
N VAL A 88 -21.35 -12.77 27.61
CA VAL A 88 -22.65 -12.15 27.91
C VAL A 88 -23.81 -13.12 27.77
N PHE A 89 -23.79 -13.97 26.74
CA PHE A 89 -24.89 -14.89 26.45
C PHE A 89 -24.68 -16.25 27.15
N LEU A 90 -23.51 -16.86 27.04
CA LEU A 90 -23.22 -18.16 27.68
C LEU A 90 -23.52 -18.21 29.19
N PRO A 91 -23.09 -17.23 30.02
CA PRO A 91 -23.40 -17.21 31.45
C PRO A 91 -24.83 -16.76 31.78
N ARG A 92 -25.63 -16.36 30.79
CA ARG A 92 -27.07 -16.16 31.00
C ARG A 92 -27.89 -17.42 30.79
N PHE A 93 -27.33 -18.43 30.11
CA PHE A 93 -28.00 -19.70 29.82
C PHE A 93 -27.55 -20.85 30.74
N PHE A 94 -26.49 -20.66 31.52
CA PHE A 94 -26.02 -21.54 32.60
C PHE A 94 -26.24 -20.85 33.96
#